data_AF-A0A0Q5ZS51-F1
#
_entry.id   AF-A0A0Q5ZS51-F1
#
_cell.length_a   1.000
_cell.length_b   1.000
_cell.length_c   1.000
_cell.angle_alpha   90.00
_cell.angle_beta   90.00
_cell.angle_gamma   90.00
#
_symmetry.space_group_name_H-M   'P 1'
#
loop_
_entity.id
_entity.type
_entity.pdbx_description
1 polymer ?
#
loop_
_entity_poly.entity_id
_entity_poly.type
_entity_poly.pdbx_seq_one_letter_code
_entity_poly.pdbx_strand_id
1 'polypeptide(L)' 'MIFCFGIFNSKVSLQYETNNPGDCVSQISGRNLCQDIEQGKILIIIDIVLIVLSMLFRKKIVRD' A
#
# COMPACT_ATOMS: atom_id res chain seq x y z
N MET A 1 -7.11 -4.69 0.06
CA MET A 1 -7.41 -4.39 1.49
C MET A 1 -6.17 -4.53 2.38
N ILE A 2 -5.33 -5.56 2.18
CA ILE A 2 -4.07 -5.76 2.91
C ILE A 2 -3.13 -4.54 2.80
N PHE A 3 -2.97 -3.96 1.60
CA PHE A 3 -2.12 -2.76 1.42
C PHE A 3 -2.64 -1.50 2.14
N CYS A 4 -3.96 -1.35 2.29
CA CYS A 4 -4.53 -0.25 3.08
C CYS A 4 -4.17 -0.38 4.56
N PHE A 5 -4.21 -1.60 5.09
CA PHE A 5 -3.79 -1.90 6.46
C PHE A 5 -2.28 -1.65 6.63
N GLY A 6 -1.47 -2.05 5.65
CA GLY A 6 -0.04 -1.76 5.62
C GLY A 6 0.26 -0.25 5.67
N ILE A 7 -0.43 0.56 4.86
CA ILE A 7 -0.30 2.03 4.87
C ILE A 7 -0.71 2.61 6.23
N PHE A 8 -1.84 2.16 6.79
CA PHE A 8 -2.32 2.66 8.08
C PHE A 8 -1.30 2.40 9.18
N ASN A 9 -0.79 1.17 9.29
CA ASN A 9 0.24 0.84 10.28
C ASN A 9 1.54 1.60 10.03
N SER A 10 1.95 1.79 8.76
CA SER A 10 3.14 2.58 8.45
C SER A 10 3.00 4.05 8.85
N LYS A 11 1.79 4.63 8.74
CA LYS A 11 1.49 5.98 9.26
C LYS A 11 1.51 6.05 10.78
N VAL A 12 1.01 5.01 11.45
CA VAL A 12 1.10 4.89 12.92
C VAL A 12 2.58 4.79 13.32
N SER A 13 3.35 3.88 12.71
CA SER A 13 4.79 3.78 12.92
C SER A 13 5.51 5.11 12.66
N LEU A 14 5.11 5.89 11.66
CA LEU A 14 5.70 7.20 11.41
C LEU A 14 5.56 8.12 12.64
N GLN A 15 4.43 8.09 13.34
CA GLN A 15 4.19 8.93 14.52
C GLN A 15 4.94 8.47 15.78
N TYR A 16 5.27 7.18 15.89
CA TYR A 16 5.85 6.61 17.11
C TYR A 16 7.32 6.22 16.97
N GLU A 17 7.79 5.95 15.75
CA GLU A 17 9.15 5.47 15.48
C GLU A 17 10.07 6.57 14.91
N THR A 18 9.57 7.80 14.73
CA THR A 18 10.33 8.95 14.23
C THR A 18 10.31 10.09 15.25
N ASN A 19 11.39 10.87 15.33
CA ASN A 19 11.53 11.94 16.33
C ASN A 19 10.81 13.23 15.93
N ASN A 20 10.64 13.47 14.63
CA ASN A 20 10.08 14.70 14.10
C ASN A 20 8.99 14.40 13.06
N PRO A 21 7.96 15.25 12.94
CA PRO A 21 6.87 15.06 11.98
C PRO A 21 7.29 15.13 10.49
N GLY A 22 8.56 15.45 10.18
CA GLY A 22 9.13 15.40 8.84
C GLY A 22 10.11 14.24 8.61
N ASP A 23 10.42 13.46 9.64
CA ASP A 23 11.32 12.31 9.52
C ASP A 23 10.56 11.11 8.95
N CYS A 24 11.23 10.40 8.04
CA CYS A 24 10.66 9.24 7.33
C CYS A 24 11.33 7.92 7.71
N VAL A 25 12.47 7.96 8.39
CA VAL A 25 13.25 6.77 8.75
C VAL A 25 12.93 6.38 10.19
N SER A 26 12.46 5.15 10.36
CA SER A 26 12.19 4.56 11.67
C SER A 26 13.49 4.40 12.46
N GLN A 27 13.50 4.82 13.73
CA GLN A 27 14.61 4.61 14.65
C GLN A 27 14.65 3.20 15.25
N ILE A 28 13.54 2.46 15.13
CA ILE A 28 13.44 1.08 15.61
C ILE A 28 13.91 0.10 14.54
N SER A 29 13.39 0.26 13.32
CA SER A 29 13.62 -0.69 12.22
C SER A 29 14.60 -0.19 11.15
N GLY A 30 14.96 1.09 11.14
CA GLY A 30 15.81 1.70 10.12
C GLY A 30 15.14 1.85 8.75
N ARG A 31 13.86 1.48 8.62
CA ARG A 31 13.13 1.51 7.34
C ARG A 31 12.63 2.90 7.00
N ASN A 32 12.52 3.17 5.70
CA ASN A 32 11.88 4.37 5.18
C ASN A 32 10.36 4.16 5.07
N LEU A 33 9.65 4.56 6.11
CA LEU A 33 8.20 4.39 6.24
C LEU A 33 7.43 5.22 5.21
N CYS A 34 7.97 6.37 4.78
CA CYS A 34 7.34 7.19 3.74
C CYS A 34 7.36 6.48 2.39
N GLN A 35 8.48 5.84 2.06
CA GLN A 35 8.61 5.04 0.85
C GLN A 35 7.68 3.81 0.89
N ASP A 36 7.58 3.13 2.04
CA ASP A 36 6.65 1.99 2.23
C ASP A 36 5.19 2.41 2.00
N ILE A 37 4.80 3.60 2.49
CA ILE A 37 3.46 4.18 2.26
C ILE A 37 3.24 4.48 0.76
N GLU A 38 4.23 5.08 0.09
CA GLU A 38 4.13 5.43 -1.33
C GLU A 38 4.01 4.19 -2.21
N GLN A 39 4.86 3.18 -1.98
CA GLN A 39 4.80 1.89 -2.66
C GLN A 39 3.47 1.18 -2.40
N GLY A 40 2.97 1.21 -1.16
CA GLY A 40 1.66 0.66 -0.82
C GLY A 40 0.52 1.29 -1.63
N LYS A 41 0.55 2.61 -1.86
CA LYS A 41 -0.47 3.30 -2.68
C LYS A 41 -0.42 2.86 -4.14
N ILE A 42 0.79 2.69 -4.69
CA ILE A 42 0.98 2.22 -6.06
C ILE A 42 0.43 0.80 -6.21
N LEU A 43 0.71 -0.09 -5.24
CA LEU A 43 0.21 -1.46 -5.25
C LEU A 43 -1.32 -1.53 -5.18
N ILE A 44 -1.98 -0.65 -4.43
CA ILE A 44 -3.46 -0.57 -4.40
C ILE A 44 -4.03 -0.27 -5.79
N ILE A 45 -3.40 0.64 -6.54
CA ILE A 45 -3.85 0.99 -7.89
C ILE A 45 -3.71 -0.23 -8.82
N ILE A 46 -2.56 -0.92 -8.76
CA ILE A 46 -2.29 -2.13 -9.55
C ILE A 46 -3.33 -3.22 -9.23
N ASP A 47 -3.61 -3.48 -7.95
CA ASP A 47 -4.62 -4.44 -7.52
C ASP A 47 -6.00 -4.14 -8.12
N ILE A 48 -6.44 -2.88 -8.07
CA ILE A 48 -7.74 -2.49 -8.63
C ILE A 48 -7.78 -2.76 -10.13
N VAL A 49 -6.71 -2.40 -10.87
CA VAL A 49 -6.60 -2.66 -12.31
C VAL A 49 -6.69 -4.16 -12.60
N LEU A 50 -5.94 -4.99 -11.85
CA LEU A 50 -5.95 -6.44 -12.02
C LEU A 50 -7.32 -7.05 -11.73
N ILE A 51 -8.02 -6.57 -10.70
CA ILE A 51 -9.37 -7.03 -10.36
C ILE A 51 -10.34 -6.68 -11.49
N VAL A 52 -10.31 -5.45 -12.00
CA VAL A 52 -11.16 -5.02 -13.12
C VAL A 52 -10.89 -5.86 -14.36
N LEU A 53 -9.62 -6.04 -14.73
CA LEU A 53 -9.24 -6.89 -15.86
C LEU A 53 -9.74 -8.32 -15.68
N SER A 54 -9.55 -8.91 -14.50
CA SER A 54 -10.02 -10.26 -14.17
C SER A 54 -11.55 -10.40 -14.29
N MET A 55 -12.30 -9.39 -13.86
CA MET A 55 -13.76 -9.35 -14.03
C MET A 55 -14.16 -9.28 -15.51
N LEU A 56 -13.45 -8.49 -16.32
CA LEU A 56 -13.70 -8.40 -17.77
C LEU A 56 -13.38 -9.72 -18.48
N PHE A 57 -12.25 -10.35 -18.15
CA PHE A 57 -11.90 -11.67 -18.67
C PHE A 57 -12.92 -12.74 -18.28
N ARG A 58 -13.36 -12.77 -17.01
CA ARG A 58 -14.45 -13.66 -16.58
C ARG A 58 -15.73 -13.44 -17.38
N LYS A 59 -16.14 -12.18 -17.59
CA LYS A 59 -17.34 -11.87 -18.39
C LYS A 59 -17.20 -12.33 -19.84
N LYS A 60 -16.00 -12.26 -20.42
CA LYS A 60 -15.73 -12.76 -21.77
C LYS A 60 -15.85 -14.29 -21.84
N ILE A 61 -15.22 -15.00 -20.91
CA ILE A 61 -15.24 -16.48 -20.86
C ILE A 61 -16.64 -17.05 -20.57
N VAL A 62 -17.46 -16.39 -19.75
CA VAL A 62 -18.81 -16.88 -19.40
C VAL A 62 -19.85 -16.53 -20.46
N ARG A 63 -19.58 -15.55 -21.34
CA ARG A 63 -20.50 -15.11 -22.39
C ARG A 63 -20.27 -15.85 -23.72
N ASP A 64 -19.08 -16.40 -23.93
CA ASP A 64 -18.77 -17.38 -24.99
C ASP A 64 -19.16 -18.80 -24.54
#